data_AF-A0A1Y3SMI9-F1
#
_entry.id   AF-A0A1Y3SMI9-F1
#
_cell.length_a   1.000
_cell.length_b   1.000
_cell.length_c   1.000
_cell.angle_alpha   90.00
_cell.angle_beta   90.00
_cell.angle_gamma   90.00
#
_symmetry.space_group_name_H-M   'P 1'
#
loop_
_entity.id
_entity.type
_entity.pdbx_description
1 polymer ?
#
loop_
_entity_poly.entity_id
_entity_poly.type
_entity_poly.pdbx_seq_one_letter_code
_entity_poly.pdbx_strand_id
1 'polypeptide(L)'
;METTNKCDYEDDLLEELQGYKYREMFEKANNIVLGFVASTTATGAVPIPFADAPLLVGQQVAMMIAINKVFGFNIQRDALQSLVVAALGVSGATVIGKTVASNLMKLVPGAGSVAGGAVSAGTAGVITLALGKAYIEVCKAIKMGKLDQNALTKKEGREMLKKAFKEQMKKSKK
;
A
#
# COMPACT_ATOMS: atom_id res chain seq x y z
N MET A 1 14.36 -48.95 7.29
CA MET A 1 13.12 -48.57 6.58
C MET A 1 12.28 -47.81 7.57
N GLU A 2 12.45 -46.48 7.61
CA GLU A 2 11.59 -45.61 8.40
C GLU A 2 10.19 -45.65 7.79
N THR A 3 9.22 -46.09 8.59
CA THR A 3 7.81 -45.88 8.35
C THR A 3 7.54 -44.38 8.45
N THR A 4 7.77 -43.63 7.38
CA THR A 4 7.26 -42.26 7.27
C THR A 4 5.74 -42.34 7.35
N ASN A 5 5.21 -41.80 8.44
CA ASN A 5 3.84 -42.03 8.86
C ASN A 5 2.95 -41.22 7.93
N LYS A 6 1.80 -41.78 7.52
CA LYS A 6 0.86 -41.12 6.60
C LYS A 6 0.40 -39.73 7.08
N CYS A 7 0.52 -39.50 8.39
CA CYS A 7 0.23 -38.23 9.06
C CYS A 7 1.23 -37.14 8.66
N ASP A 8 2.54 -37.44 8.54
CA ASP A 8 3.64 -36.49 8.26
C ASP A 8 3.63 -35.95 6.81
N TYR A 9 2.88 -36.58 5.91
CA TYR A 9 2.73 -36.12 4.53
C TYR A 9 1.52 -35.18 4.37
N GLU A 10 0.48 -35.35 5.18
CA GLU A 10 -0.73 -34.53 5.07
C GLU A 10 -0.54 -33.15 5.69
N ASP A 11 0.16 -33.04 6.82
CA ASP A 11 0.53 -31.76 7.45
C ASP A 11 1.57 -30.97 6.62
N ASP A 12 2.59 -31.62 6.06
CA ASP A 12 3.52 -30.98 5.11
C ASP A 12 2.80 -30.46 3.85
N LEU A 13 1.88 -31.25 3.28
CA LEU A 13 1.10 -30.85 2.11
C LEU A 13 0.12 -29.72 2.43
N LEU A 14 -0.47 -29.72 3.63
CA LEU A 14 -1.35 -28.65 4.09
C LEU A 14 -0.58 -27.35 4.34
N GLU A 15 0.64 -27.42 4.87
CA GLU A 15 1.51 -26.26 5.04
C GLU A 15 1.93 -25.67 3.68
N GLU A 16 2.27 -26.52 2.70
CA GLU A 16 2.55 -26.10 1.32
C GLU A 16 1.33 -25.48 0.64
N LEU A 17 0.15 -26.10 0.74
CA LEU A 17 -1.10 -25.59 0.18
C LEU A 17 -1.51 -24.26 0.81
N GLN A 18 -1.34 -24.13 2.13
CA GLN A 18 -1.54 -22.86 2.83
C GLN A 18 -0.54 -21.82 2.33
N GLY A 19 0.74 -22.17 2.23
CA GLY A 19 1.79 -21.30 1.68
C GLY A 19 1.49 -20.81 0.26
N TYR A 20 1.01 -21.71 -0.61
CA TYR A 20 0.58 -21.40 -1.97
C TYR A 20 -0.61 -20.43 -1.98
N LYS A 21 -1.65 -20.70 -1.20
CA LYS A 21 -2.82 -19.83 -1.08
C LYS A 21 -2.45 -18.44 -0.58
N TYR A 22 -1.52 -18.32 0.38
CA TYR A 22 -1.03 -17.03 0.86
C TYR A 22 -0.24 -16.26 -0.20
N ARG A 23 0.58 -16.96 -1.00
CA ARG A 23 1.30 -16.35 -2.13
C ARG A 23 0.33 -15.84 -3.18
N GLU A 24 -0.67 -16.63 -3.55
CA GLU A 24 -1.68 -16.25 -4.53
C GLU A 24 -2.48 -15.01 -4.08
N MET A 25 -2.90 -14.96 -2.81
CA MET A 25 -3.55 -13.77 -2.25
C MET A 25 -2.65 -12.52 -2.32
N PHE A 26 -1.35 -12.68 -2.02
CA PHE A 26 -0.39 -11.60 -2.08
C PHE A 26 -0.18 -11.08 -3.52
N GLU A 27 -0.08 -11.98 -4.49
CA GLU A 27 0.05 -11.62 -5.90
C GLU A 27 -1.19 -10.91 -6.42
N LYS A 28 -2.39 -11.42 -6.13
CA LYS A 28 -3.65 -10.76 -6.49
C LYS A 28 -3.75 -9.36 -5.89
N ALA A 29 -3.40 -9.20 -4.61
CA ALA A 29 -3.41 -7.90 -3.96
C ALA A 29 -2.39 -6.93 -4.58
N ASN A 30 -1.20 -7.41 -4.95
CA ASN A 30 -0.22 -6.59 -5.65
C ASN A 30 -0.70 -6.14 -7.03
N ASN A 31 -1.35 -7.01 -7.79
CA ASN A 31 -1.91 -6.66 -9.10
C ASN A 31 -2.99 -5.59 -8.97
N ILE A 32 -3.82 -5.65 -7.92
CA ILE A 32 -4.77 -4.58 -7.59
C ILE A 32 -4.02 -3.25 -7.37
N VAL A 33 -2.99 -3.24 -6.53
CA VAL A 33 -2.20 -2.03 -6.27
C VAL A 33 -1.61 -1.47 -7.57
N LEU A 34 -1.04 -2.32 -8.43
CA LEU A 34 -0.48 -1.89 -9.71
C LEU A 34 -1.55 -1.29 -10.64
N GLY A 35 -2.75 -1.86 -10.68
CA GLY A 35 -3.88 -1.29 -11.41
C GLY A 35 -4.25 0.12 -10.92
N PHE A 36 -4.31 0.30 -9.60
CA PHE A 36 -4.53 1.63 -9.01
C PHE A 36 -3.39 2.59 -9.29
N VAL A 37 -2.12 2.15 -9.19
CA VAL A 37 -0.95 2.97 -9.54
C VAL A 37 -1.03 3.45 -10.99
N ALA A 38 -1.35 2.57 -11.93
CA ALA A 38 -1.53 2.94 -13.33
C ALA A 38 -2.63 4.00 -13.50
N SER A 39 -3.77 3.85 -12.81
CA SER A 39 -4.82 4.87 -12.82
C SER A 39 -4.39 6.21 -12.21
N THR A 40 -3.64 6.20 -11.10
CA THR A 40 -3.18 7.43 -10.44
C THR A 40 -2.11 8.14 -11.25
N THR A 41 -1.22 7.39 -11.90
CA THR A 41 -0.18 7.97 -12.76
C THR A 41 -0.81 8.62 -13.99
N ALA A 42 -1.87 8.05 -14.56
CA ALA A 42 -2.61 8.67 -15.66
C ALA A 42 -3.29 9.99 -15.24
N THR A 43 -3.86 10.06 -14.03
CA THR A 43 -4.57 11.26 -13.53
C THR A 43 -3.64 12.30 -12.88
N GLY A 44 -2.47 11.89 -12.39
CA GLY A 44 -1.47 12.73 -11.71
C GLY A 44 -0.57 13.57 -12.64
N ALA A 45 -0.83 13.57 -13.95
CA ALA A 45 -0.18 14.47 -14.90
C ALA A 45 -0.59 15.95 -14.69
N VAL A 46 -1.72 16.18 -14.03
CA VAL A 46 -2.12 17.50 -13.50
C VAL A 46 -1.53 17.63 -12.10
N PRO A 47 -0.80 18.72 -11.77
CA PRO A 47 -0.40 18.98 -10.39
C PRO A 47 -1.66 19.20 -9.56
N ILE A 48 -2.16 18.15 -8.92
CA ILE A 48 -3.30 18.20 -8.02
C ILE A 48 -2.76 18.75 -6.69
N PRO A 49 -3.06 20.02 -6.32
CA PRO A 49 -2.84 20.47 -4.96
C PRO A 49 -3.64 19.55 -4.04
N PHE A 50 -3.22 19.40 -2.78
CA PHE A 50 -3.98 18.68 -1.74
C PHE A 50 -5.48 19.08 -1.61
N ALA A 51 -5.96 20.06 -2.39
CA ALA A 51 -7.34 20.47 -2.55
C ALA A 51 -8.31 19.34 -2.96
N ASP A 52 -7.90 18.31 -3.71
CA ASP A 52 -8.74 17.12 -4.00
C ASP A 52 -8.56 15.97 -3.00
N ALA A 53 -8.09 16.26 -1.77
CA ALA A 53 -7.85 15.27 -0.72
C ALA A 53 -9.01 14.27 -0.50
N PRO A 54 -10.30 14.65 -0.55
CA PRO A 54 -11.39 13.68 -0.41
C PRO A 54 -11.45 12.65 -1.54
N LEU A 55 -11.19 13.06 -2.79
CA LEU A 55 -11.20 12.17 -3.94
C LEU A 55 -10.00 11.22 -3.90
N LEU A 56 -8.81 11.74 -3.58
CA LEU A 56 -7.59 10.95 -3.41
C LEU A 56 -7.74 9.93 -2.28
N VAL A 57 -8.30 10.34 -1.14
CA VAL A 57 -8.59 9.42 -0.02
C VAL A 57 -9.61 8.37 -0.45
N GLY A 58 -10.65 8.74 -1.19
CA GLY A 58 -11.63 7.82 -1.75
C GLY A 58 -11.00 6.72 -2.61
N GLN A 59 -10.04 7.09 -3.47
CA GLN A 59 -9.32 6.13 -4.31
C GLN A 59 -8.44 5.17 -3.49
N GLN A 60 -7.70 5.68 -2.49
CA GLN A 60 -6.89 4.82 -1.61
C GLN A 60 -7.78 3.87 -0.79
N VAL A 61 -8.95 4.32 -0.34
CA VAL A 61 -9.94 3.48 0.35
C VAL A 61 -10.48 2.39 -0.58
N ALA A 62 -10.81 2.72 -1.82
CA ALA A 62 -11.26 1.73 -2.81
C ALA A 62 -10.22 0.63 -3.05
N MET A 63 -8.93 1.00 -3.15
CA MET A 63 -7.82 0.06 -3.25
C MET A 63 -7.75 -0.87 -2.03
N MET A 64 -7.86 -0.32 -0.81
CA MET A 64 -7.85 -1.13 0.42
C MET A 64 -9.06 -2.05 0.52
N ILE A 65 -10.25 -1.64 0.06
CA ILE A 65 -11.44 -2.50 -0.03
C ILE A 65 -11.18 -3.67 -1.00
N ALA A 66 -10.59 -3.40 -2.16
CA ALA A 66 -10.28 -4.43 -3.14
C ALA A 66 -9.24 -5.43 -2.59
N ILE A 67 -8.22 -4.96 -1.87
CA ILE A 67 -7.25 -5.82 -1.16
C ILE A 67 -7.97 -6.65 -0.09
N ASN A 68 -8.85 -6.05 0.72
CA ASN A 68 -9.60 -6.78 1.74
C ASN A 68 -10.45 -7.91 1.18
N LYS A 69 -11.06 -7.73 0.00
CA LYS A 69 -11.79 -8.81 -0.69
C LYS A 69 -10.88 -10.01 -1.00
N VAL A 70 -9.62 -9.77 -1.39
CA VAL A 70 -8.65 -10.84 -1.64
C VAL A 70 -8.29 -11.58 -0.36
N PHE A 71 -8.10 -10.86 0.74
CA PHE A 71 -7.79 -11.44 2.05
C PHE A 71 -9.02 -11.94 2.81
N GLY A 72 -10.24 -11.76 2.28
CA GLY A 72 -11.48 -12.12 2.98
C GLY A 72 -11.70 -11.34 4.28
N PHE A 73 -11.22 -10.09 4.35
CA PHE A 73 -11.45 -9.20 5.48
C PHE A 73 -12.68 -8.34 5.26
N ASN A 74 -13.52 -8.21 6.29
CA ASN A 74 -14.68 -7.31 6.26
C ASN A 74 -14.41 -6.09 7.14
N ILE A 75 -13.75 -5.07 6.58
CA ILE A 75 -13.40 -3.84 7.28
C ILE A 75 -14.30 -2.71 6.78
N GLN A 76 -14.87 -1.96 7.72
CA GLN A 76 -15.75 -0.83 7.40
C GLN A 76 -14.99 0.28 6.66
N ARG A 77 -15.68 0.94 5.72
CA ARG A 77 -15.12 2.03 4.90
C ARG A 77 -14.50 3.14 5.76
N ASP A 78 -15.16 3.51 6.85
CA ASP A 78 -14.70 4.59 7.74
C ASP A 78 -13.39 4.23 8.46
N ALA A 79 -13.22 2.96 8.83
CA ALA A 79 -11.97 2.48 9.41
C ALA A 79 -10.83 2.51 8.39
N LEU A 80 -11.10 2.14 7.13
CA LEU A 80 -10.13 2.26 6.04
C LEU A 80 -9.79 3.72 5.74
N GLN A 81 -10.78 4.61 5.73
CA GLN A 81 -10.57 6.03 5.57
C GLN A 81 -9.69 6.60 6.69
N SER A 82 -9.95 6.21 7.95
CA SER A 82 -9.13 6.57 9.09
C SER A 82 -7.68 6.08 8.94
N LEU A 83 -7.47 4.87 8.43
CA LEU A 83 -6.13 4.34 8.14
C LEU A 83 -5.41 5.12 7.05
N VAL A 84 -6.09 5.44 5.95
CA VAL A 84 -5.54 6.29 4.87
C VAL A 84 -5.13 7.64 5.43
N VAL A 85 -6.02 8.31 6.18
CA VAL A 85 -5.74 9.60 6.80
C VAL A 85 -4.59 9.51 7.80
N ALA A 86 -4.52 8.44 8.58
CA ALA A 86 -3.43 8.23 9.54
C ALA A 86 -2.07 8.01 8.85
N ALA A 87 -2.04 7.29 7.73
CA ALA A 87 -0.84 7.05 6.94
C ALA A 87 -0.38 8.30 6.17
N LEU A 88 -1.33 9.01 5.56
CA LEU A 88 -1.07 10.21 4.75
C LEU A 88 -0.96 11.51 5.54
N GLY A 89 -1.46 11.55 6.78
CA GLY A 89 -1.54 12.72 7.66
C GLY A 89 -0.16 13.23 8.10
N VAL A 90 0.10 13.40 9.40
CA VAL A 90 1.36 14.04 9.86
C VAL A 90 2.62 13.31 9.35
N SER A 91 2.59 11.98 9.32
CA SER A 91 3.71 11.14 8.88
C SER A 91 3.91 11.15 7.37
N GLY A 92 2.81 11.15 6.61
CA GLY A 92 2.81 11.18 5.15
C GLY A 92 3.11 12.57 4.62
N ALA A 93 2.51 13.62 5.18
CA ALA A 93 2.65 15.01 4.74
C ALA A 93 4.11 15.51 4.76
N THR A 94 4.94 15.11 5.72
CA THR A 94 6.37 15.48 5.70
C THR A 94 7.13 14.78 4.57
N VAL A 95 6.84 13.51 4.31
CA VAL A 95 7.52 12.73 3.28
C VAL A 95 7.03 13.15 1.89
N ILE A 96 5.72 13.21 1.71
CA ILE A 96 5.02 13.67 0.52
C ILE A 96 5.39 15.13 0.26
N GLY A 97 5.33 16.00 1.26
CA GLY A 97 5.66 17.42 1.15
C GLY A 97 7.10 17.66 0.73
N LYS A 98 8.09 16.91 1.26
CA LYS A 98 9.48 16.99 0.79
C LYS A 98 9.65 16.47 -0.63
N THR A 99 8.98 15.38 -1.00
CA THR A 99 9.04 14.83 -2.36
C THR A 99 8.40 15.77 -3.36
N VAL A 100 7.20 16.29 -3.06
CA VAL A 100 6.49 17.28 -3.86
C VAL A 100 7.31 18.57 -3.94
N ALA A 101 7.78 19.14 -2.83
CA ALA A 101 8.59 20.36 -2.85
C ALA A 101 9.91 20.18 -3.62
N SER A 102 10.59 19.05 -3.49
CA SER A 102 11.81 18.75 -4.26
C SER A 102 11.53 18.59 -5.76
N ASN A 103 10.37 18.05 -6.13
CA ASN A 103 9.93 17.88 -7.51
C ASN A 103 9.39 19.19 -8.12
N LEU A 104 8.71 20.02 -7.31
CA LEU A 104 8.27 21.36 -7.69
C LEU A 104 9.44 22.35 -7.81
N MET A 105 10.48 22.21 -6.99
CA MET A 105 11.70 23.02 -7.13
C MET A 105 12.44 22.73 -8.45
N LYS A 106 12.25 21.54 -9.04
CA LYS A 106 12.72 21.19 -10.39
C LYS A 106 11.80 21.72 -11.51
N LEU A 107 10.67 22.33 -11.19
CA LEU A 107 9.73 22.95 -12.12
C LEU A 107 9.92 24.48 -12.26
N VAL A 108 10.92 25.07 -11.61
CA VAL A 108 11.21 26.51 -11.73
C VAL A 108 11.70 26.82 -13.16
N PRO A 109 11.08 27.77 -13.89
CA PRO A 109 11.43 28.09 -15.27
C PRO A 109 12.86 28.66 -15.33
N GLY A 110 13.73 28.03 -16.12
CA GLY A 110 15.13 28.46 -16.33
C GLY A 110 16.18 27.36 -16.10
N ALA A 111 15.90 26.36 -15.25
CA ALA A 111 16.85 25.27 -14.99
C ALA A 111 16.26 23.84 -15.14
N GLY A 112 14.93 23.66 -15.26
CA GLY A 112 14.31 22.34 -15.15
C GLY A 112 13.10 22.02 -16.05
N SER A 113 12.74 22.89 -17.00
CA SER A 113 11.46 22.82 -17.73
C SER A 113 11.28 21.59 -18.64
N VAL A 114 12.33 20.81 -18.95
CA VAL A 114 12.23 19.61 -19.81
C VAL A 114 11.92 18.34 -19.00
N ALA A 115 12.18 18.31 -17.69
CA ALA A 115 11.99 17.14 -16.83
C ALA A 115 10.68 17.16 -16.02
N GLY A 116 9.92 18.26 -16.09
CA GLY A 116 8.80 18.54 -15.18
C GLY A 116 7.58 17.62 -15.27
N GLY A 117 7.18 17.25 -16.49
CA GLY A 117 5.94 16.49 -16.73
C GLY A 117 6.01 15.00 -16.37
N ALA A 118 7.19 14.39 -16.44
CA ALA A 118 7.39 12.99 -16.07
C ALA A 118 7.42 12.76 -14.55
N VAL A 119 7.70 13.81 -13.77
CA VAL A 119 8.02 13.73 -12.34
C VAL A 119 6.77 13.84 -11.44
N SER A 120 5.70 14.50 -11.88
CA SER A 120 4.43 14.61 -11.13
C SER A 120 3.61 13.31 -11.13
N ALA A 121 3.43 12.69 -12.30
CA ALA A 121 2.74 11.42 -12.46
C ALA A 121 3.44 10.25 -11.75
N GLY A 122 4.78 10.26 -11.75
CA GLY A 122 5.60 9.31 -11.00
C GLY A 122 5.42 9.42 -9.48
N THR A 123 5.29 10.65 -8.95
CA THR A 123 5.15 10.87 -7.50
C THR A 123 3.82 10.33 -6.97
N ALA A 124 2.71 10.57 -7.67
CA ALA A 124 1.39 10.07 -7.27
C ALA A 124 1.30 8.54 -7.35
N GLY A 125 1.92 7.95 -8.40
CA GLY A 125 2.06 6.50 -8.54
C GLY A 125 2.88 5.88 -7.40
N VAL A 126 4.01 6.49 -7.04
CA VAL A 126 4.88 6.03 -5.93
C VAL A 126 4.14 6.05 -4.59
N ILE A 127 3.37 7.12 -4.29
CA ILE A 127 2.59 7.21 -3.05
C ILE A 127 1.54 6.09 -3.00
N THR A 128 0.82 5.88 -4.10
CA THR A 128 -0.21 4.83 -4.21
C THR A 128 0.42 3.44 -4.04
N LEU A 129 1.55 3.19 -4.70
CA LEU A 129 2.30 1.94 -4.60
C LEU A 129 2.76 1.69 -3.16
N ALA A 130 3.38 2.71 -2.53
CA ALA A 130 3.90 2.60 -1.18
C ALA A 130 2.78 2.33 -0.16
N LEU A 131 1.64 3.02 -0.29
CA LEU A 131 0.50 2.82 0.60
C LEU A 131 -0.14 1.44 0.40
N GLY A 132 -0.33 1.02 -0.85
CA GLY A 132 -0.85 -0.30 -1.18
C GLY A 132 0.03 -1.43 -0.66
N LYS A 133 1.34 -1.36 -0.90
CA LYS A 133 2.31 -2.35 -0.38
C LYS A 133 2.33 -2.39 1.14
N ALA A 134 2.34 -1.24 1.79
CA ALA A 134 2.28 -1.15 3.25
C ALA A 134 1.01 -1.78 3.82
N TYR A 135 -0.14 -1.55 3.17
CA TYR A 135 -1.39 -2.16 3.60
C TYR A 135 -1.41 -3.68 3.42
N ILE A 136 -0.85 -4.19 2.31
CA ILE A 136 -0.69 -5.63 2.09
C ILE A 136 0.19 -6.27 3.15
N GLU A 137 1.27 -5.60 3.60
CA GLU A 137 2.12 -6.11 4.68
C GLU A 137 1.34 -6.26 6.00
N VAL A 138 0.48 -5.29 6.33
CA VAL A 138 -0.41 -5.40 7.50
C VAL A 138 -1.39 -6.56 7.34
N CYS A 139 -2.01 -6.69 6.16
CA CYS A 139 -2.94 -7.78 5.86
C CYS A 139 -2.28 -9.16 5.97
N LYS A 140 -1.05 -9.28 5.47
CA LYS A 140 -0.22 -10.49 5.56
C LYS A 140 0.07 -10.84 7.00
N ALA A 141 0.45 -9.86 7.81
CA ALA A 141 0.77 -10.08 9.22
C ALA A 141 -0.45 -10.57 10.01
N ILE A 142 -1.65 -10.09 9.68
CA ILE A 142 -2.90 -10.57 10.27
C ILE A 142 -3.21 -12.00 9.86
N LYS A 143 -3.11 -12.30 8.56
CA LYS A 143 -3.34 -13.67 8.06
C LYS A 143 -2.37 -14.69 8.62
N MET A 144 -1.14 -14.29 8.90
CA MET A 144 -0.12 -15.14 9.52
C MET A 144 -0.28 -15.24 11.05
N GLY A 145 -1.36 -14.72 11.63
CA GLY A 145 -1.59 -14.75 13.08
C GLY A 145 -0.67 -13.84 13.89
N LYS A 146 0.15 -13.00 13.25
CA LYS A 146 1.07 -12.06 13.91
C LYS A 146 0.36 -10.82 14.44
N LEU A 147 -0.84 -10.53 13.92
CA LEU A 147 -1.75 -9.51 14.44
C LEU A 147 -3.18 -10.03 14.45
N ASP A 148 -3.96 -9.58 15.42
CA ASP A 148 -5.41 -9.75 15.43
C ASP A 148 -6.03 -8.98 14.23
N GLN A 149 -7.10 -9.49 13.62
CA GLN A 149 -7.79 -8.79 12.53
C GLN A 149 -8.32 -7.41 12.96
N ASN A 150 -8.67 -7.27 14.24
CA ASN A 150 -9.05 -6.00 14.85
C ASN A 150 -7.87 -5.03 14.96
N ALA A 151 -6.62 -5.49 14.80
CA ALA A 151 -5.45 -4.62 14.85
C ALA A 151 -5.45 -3.58 13.71
N LEU A 152 -6.12 -3.86 12.59
CA LEU A 152 -6.32 -2.87 11.51
C LEU A 152 -6.98 -1.59 12.01
N THR A 153 -7.87 -1.70 12.99
CA THR A 153 -8.61 -0.57 13.54
C THR A 153 -8.04 -0.09 14.88
N LYS A 154 -7.10 -0.84 15.46
CA LYS A 154 -6.36 -0.49 16.68
C LYS A 154 -5.06 0.24 16.39
N LYS A 155 -4.38 0.67 17.46
CA LYS A 155 -3.16 1.47 17.38
C LYS A 155 -2.01 0.69 16.73
N GLU A 156 -1.95 -0.62 16.93
CA GLU A 156 -0.87 -1.48 16.43
C GLU A 156 -0.86 -1.55 14.90
N GLY A 157 -2.00 -1.81 14.26
CA GLY A 157 -2.08 -1.85 12.79
C GLY A 157 -1.87 -0.49 12.16
N ARG A 158 -2.31 0.60 12.81
CA ARG A 158 -2.01 1.98 12.38
C ARG A 158 -0.52 2.28 12.40
N GLU A 159 0.18 1.93 13.47
CA GLU A 159 1.62 2.18 13.59
C GLU A 159 2.42 1.28 12.64
N MET A 160 2.01 0.02 12.46
CA MET A 160 2.60 -0.87 11.46
C MET A 160 2.42 -0.31 10.05
N LEU A 161 1.21 0.14 9.71
CA LEU A 161 0.92 0.76 8.40
C LEU A 161 1.80 1.99 8.16
N LYS A 162 1.90 2.89 9.15
CA LYS A 162 2.75 4.09 9.04
C LYS A 162 4.23 3.72 8.87
N LYS A 163 4.71 2.74 9.63
CA LYS A 163 6.10 2.28 9.55
C LYS A 163 6.40 1.67 8.17
N ALA A 164 5.57 0.72 7.73
CA ALA A 164 5.69 0.08 6.43
C ALA A 164 5.60 1.12 5.30
N PHE A 165 4.66 2.06 5.37
CA PHE A 165 4.51 3.14 4.39
C PHE A 165 5.78 4.00 4.31
N LYS A 166 6.33 4.41 5.45
CA LYS A 166 7.57 5.19 5.51
C LYS A 166 8.76 4.41 4.93
N GLU A 167 8.83 3.11 5.17
CA GLU A 167 9.88 2.24 4.61
C GLU A 167 9.74 2.10 3.08
N GLN A 168 8.52 1.89 2.57
CA GLN A 168 8.25 1.83 1.14
C GLN A 168 8.61 3.15 0.44
N MET A 169 8.25 4.30 1.04
CA MET A 169 8.62 5.63 0.55
C MET A 169 10.13 5.93 0.60
N LYS A 170 10.89 5.23 1.46
CA LYS A 170 12.36 5.30 1.46
C LYS A 170 12.97 4.44 0.35
N LYS A 171 12.41 3.24 0.11
CA LYS A 171 12.86 2.33 -0.95
C LYS A 171 12.67 2.95 -2.34
N SER A 172 11.59 3.71 -2.54
CA SER A 172 11.31 4.39 -3.81
C SER A 172 12.21 5.61 -4.09
N LYS A 173 13.14 5.97 -3.20
CA LYS A 173 14.14 7.05 -3.41
C LYS A 173 15.49 6.54 -3.93
N LYS A 174 15.71 5.23 -3.90
CA LYS A 174 16.91 4.56 -4.42
C LYS A 174 16.65 4.14 -5.86
#